data_AF-A0A6A5QEM6-F1
#
_entry.id   AF-A0A6A5QEM6-F1
#
_cell.length_a   1.000
_cell.length_b   1.000
_cell.length_c   1.000
_cell.angle_alpha   90.00
_cell.angle_beta   90.00
_cell.angle_gamma   90.00
#
_symmetry.space_group_name_H-M   'P 1'
#
loop_
_entity.id
_entity.type
_entity.pdbx_description
1 polymer ?
#
loop_
_entity_poly.entity_id
_entity_poly.type
_entity_poly.pdbx_seq_one_letter_code
_entity_poly.pdbx_strand_id
1 'polypeptide(L)'
;MSARRSSRAKPPVKYTSDPEGSDFSNNKARKTKTPRKKRAQPDEEDDPAAAAASPPKRAKKTTDKPSPSPQKTTWAAFLTAHDVHGAQLSNEPARQASITQTASMQKYALQKKDLAVLRHFAKKNPNPVFRNTLKLYVEDQVRVLGWRKLGVLDGAEDDADAVARGERIWRQDDDKNDLRKNTLSKPRTHKQTWTAYVEKHAVAAQDGLDAEPEESINQSDCKAKYSLLPGDLAVLPYFPKQNQKYGNTTKLFSESEVQALAYRKAAVLGGVEDGDEVGLLEKGKELFEEK
;
A
#
# COMPACT_ATOMS: atom_id res chain seq x y z
N MET A 1 -27.85 52.39 17.69
CA MET A 1 -27.37 52.39 19.11
C MET A 1 -28.50 51.85 19.98
N SER A 2 -28.32 51.14 21.09
CA SER A 2 -27.19 50.43 21.71
C SER A 2 -27.84 49.35 22.60
N ALA A 3 -27.60 48.05 22.40
CA ALA A 3 -26.49 47.28 22.97
C ALA A 3 -26.59 46.99 24.48
N ARG A 4 -26.39 45.69 24.84
CA ARG A 4 -26.02 45.14 26.17
C ARG A 4 -27.18 45.12 27.20
N ARG A 5 -27.27 44.21 28.19
CA ARG A 5 -26.45 43.10 28.76
C ARG A 5 -27.44 42.08 29.41
N SER A 6 -27.13 40.95 30.06
CA SER A 6 -25.89 40.22 30.42
C SER A 6 -26.19 38.76 30.85
N SER A 7 -25.24 37.84 30.60
CA SER A 7 -24.89 36.66 31.43
C SER A 7 -25.94 35.69 32.01
N ARG A 8 -25.82 34.39 31.70
CA ARG A 8 -25.76 33.32 32.74
C ARG A 8 -25.04 32.06 32.24
N ALA A 9 -24.14 31.51 33.05
CA ALA A 9 -23.43 30.27 32.76
C ALA A 9 -24.31 29.02 32.96
N LYS A 10 -23.95 27.90 32.32
CA LYS A 10 -24.46 26.55 32.65
C LYS A 10 -23.27 25.56 32.78
N PRO A 11 -23.27 24.67 33.79
CA PRO A 11 -22.15 23.75 34.09
C PRO A 11 -22.15 22.49 33.21
N PRO A 12 -21.04 21.75 33.14
CA PRO A 12 -20.97 20.47 32.42
C PRO A 12 -21.75 19.37 33.15
N VAL A 13 -22.60 18.66 32.41
CA VAL A 13 -23.42 17.56 32.94
C VAL A 13 -22.58 16.30 33.06
N LYS A 14 -22.45 15.76 34.27
CA LYS A 14 -22.00 14.38 34.51
C LYS A 14 -23.19 13.44 34.31
N TYR A 15 -23.06 12.46 33.42
CA TYR A 15 -23.89 11.26 33.47
C TYR A 15 -23.06 10.11 34.02
N THR A 16 -23.23 9.85 35.31
CA THR A 16 -23.19 8.49 35.85
C THR A 16 -24.58 7.88 35.66
N SER A 17 -24.66 6.70 35.08
CA SER A 17 -25.66 5.65 35.34
C SER A 17 -25.60 4.59 34.24
N ASP A 18 -25.09 3.41 34.57
CA ASP A 18 -25.59 2.18 33.96
C ASP A 18 -27.11 2.08 34.18
N PRO A 19 -27.84 1.45 33.26
CA PRO A 19 -28.51 0.23 33.71
C PRO A 19 -28.39 -0.96 32.75
N GLU A 20 -28.59 -2.11 33.37
CA GLU A 20 -28.63 -3.48 32.87
C GLU A 20 -29.26 -3.72 31.48
N GLY A 21 -28.72 -4.75 30.80
CA GLY A 21 -29.58 -5.74 30.14
C GLY A 21 -29.93 -5.52 28.68
N SER A 22 -28.99 -5.76 27.77
CA SER A 22 -29.35 -6.31 26.45
C SER A 22 -28.27 -7.26 25.91
N ASP A 23 -28.73 -8.42 25.47
CA ASP A 23 -27.92 -9.62 25.22
C ASP A 23 -27.46 -9.70 23.76
N PHE A 24 -26.16 -9.52 23.51
CA PHE A 24 -25.53 -9.92 22.24
C PHE A 24 -24.02 -10.20 22.40
N SER A 25 -23.65 -11.02 23.39
CA SER A 25 -22.26 -11.49 23.53
C SER A 25 -21.91 -12.54 22.47
N ASN A 26 -21.30 -12.12 21.35
CA ASN A 26 -20.74 -13.05 20.35
C ASN A 26 -19.21 -12.95 20.27
N ASN A 27 -18.56 -13.36 21.36
CA ASN A 27 -17.09 -13.45 21.48
C ASN A 27 -16.55 -14.66 20.70
N LYS A 28 -16.08 -14.47 19.46
CA LYS A 28 -15.52 -15.58 18.67
C LYS A 28 -14.13 -15.98 19.18
N ALA A 29 -14.07 -17.11 19.86
CA ALA A 29 -12.93 -17.53 20.68
C ALA A 29 -11.62 -17.78 19.92
N ARG A 30 -10.53 -17.38 20.58
CA ARG A 30 -9.13 -17.45 20.16
C ARG A 30 -8.56 -18.87 20.37
N LYS A 31 -8.35 -19.64 19.30
CA LYS A 31 -7.76 -20.99 19.37
C LYS A 31 -6.26 -20.97 19.73
N THR A 32 -5.94 -21.23 21.00
CA THR A 32 -4.59 -21.58 21.47
C THR A 32 -4.28 -23.06 21.22
N LYS A 33 -3.08 -23.38 20.73
CA LYS A 33 -2.59 -24.77 20.58
C LYS A 33 -1.80 -25.18 21.83
N THR A 34 -2.18 -26.29 22.46
CA THR A 34 -1.40 -26.96 23.51
C THR A 34 -0.42 -27.99 22.91
N PRO A 35 0.75 -28.24 23.54
CA PRO A 35 1.69 -29.27 23.12
C PRO A 35 1.38 -30.63 23.77
N ARG A 36 1.78 -31.74 23.12
CA ARG A 36 1.66 -33.11 23.68
C ARG A 36 3.04 -33.77 23.80
N LYS A 37 3.30 -34.45 24.93
CA LYS A 37 4.59 -35.03 25.34
C LYS A 37 4.59 -36.58 25.25
N LYS A 38 5.79 -37.17 25.40
CA LYS A 38 6.26 -38.54 25.06
C LYS A 38 5.67 -39.75 25.84
N ARG A 39 6.16 -40.95 25.43
CA ARG A 39 6.24 -42.32 26.05
C ARG A 39 5.15 -43.34 25.63
N ALA A 40 5.43 -44.66 25.49
CA ALA A 40 6.64 -45.48 25.78
C ALA A 40 6.86 -46.66 24.78
N GLN A 41 7.94 -47.44 24.95
CA GLN A 41 8.27 -48.71 24.24
C GLN A 41 7.54 -49.94 24.86
N PRO A 42 7.77 -51.20 24.40
CA PRO A 42 8.93 -52.00 24.86
C PRO A 42 9.74 -52.69 23.73
N ASP A 43 10.70 -53.54 24.13
CA ASP A 43 11.92 -53.98 23.42
C ASP A 43 11.85 -55.40 22.80
N GLU A 44 12.76 -55.72 21.85
CA GLU A 44 13.71 -56.86 21.93
C GLU A 44 14.71 -56.89 20.73
N GLU A 45 15.74 -57.72 20.83
CA GLU A 45 16.97 -57.85 19.98
C GLU A 45 16.66 -58.54 18.61
N ASP A 46 17.52 -58.68 17.58
CA ASP A 46 18.99 -58.78 17.46
C ASP A 46 19.43 -58.47 15.98
N ASP A 47 20.74 -58.37 15.69
CA ASP A 47 21.36 -58.10 14.35
C ASP A 47 21.59 -59.41 13.52
N PRO A 48 22.15 -59.43 12.28
CA PRO A 48 22.18 -58.46 11.18
C PRO A 48 21.81 -59.07 9.78
N ALA A 49 21.92 -58.24 8.73
CA ALA A 49 22.24 -58.58 7.31
C ALA A 49 21.12 -58.72 6.23
N ALA A 50 21.49 -58.17 5.05
CA ALA A 50 21.10 -58.51 3.68
C ALA A 50 19.76 -58.03 3.04
N ALA A 51 19.94 -57.40 1.87
CA ALA A 51 19.14 -57.50 0.65
C ALA A 51 17.70 -56.90 0.56
N ALA A 52 17.67 -55.68 0.01
CA ALA A 52 16.91 -55.28 -1.19
C ALA A 52 15.35 -55.19 -1.19
N ALA A 53 14.87 -54.32 -2.10
CA ALA A 53 13.50 -54.13 -2.58
C ALA A 53 12.46 -53.47 -1.64
N SER A 54 12.26 -52.16 -1.81
CA SER A 54 10.94 -51.52 -1.64
C SER A 54 10.80 -50.24 -2.48
N PRO A 55 9.58 -49.90 -2.95
CA PRO A 55 9.35 -49.02 -4.10
C PRO A 55 9.45 -47.51 -3.79
N PRO A 56 9.62 -46.65 -4.83
CA PRO A 56 9.85 -45.22 -4.67
C PRO A 56 8.64 -44.49 -4.05
N LYS A 57 8.79 -44.08 -2.79
CA LYS A 57 7.82 -43.20 -2.12
C LYS A 57 7.87 -41.79 -2.72
N ARG A 58 6.89 -41.52 -3.59
CA ARG A 58 6.19 -40.23 -3.77
C ARG A 58 7.08 -39.00 -3.56
N ALA A 59 7.73 -38.55 -4.64
CA ALA A 59 8.55 -37.34 -4.63
C ALA A 59 7.81 -36.17 -3.95
N LYS A 60 8.40 -35.62 -2.88
CA LYS A 60 8.00 -34.30 -2.37
C LYS A 60 8.15 -33.32 -3.53
N LYS A 61 7.11 -32.54 -3.81
CA LYS A 61 7.25 -31.30 -4.59
C LYS A 61 8.26 -30.41 -3.88
N THR A 62 9.51 -30.47 -4.31
CA THR A 62 10.45 -29.36 -4.14
C THR A 62 9.84 -28.20 -4.88
N THR A 63 9.35 -27.21 -4.13
CA THR A 63 9.06 -25.90 -4.71
C THR A 63 10.40 -25.30 -5.05
N ASP A 64 10.87 -25.52 -6.28
CA ASP A 64 12.05 -24.86 -6.83
C ASP A 64 11.77 -23.36 -6.89
N LYS A 65 12.09 -22.68 -5.78
CA LYS A 65 12.28 -21.25 -5.79
C LYS A 65 13.48 -21.01 -6.71
N PRO A 66 13.38 -20.09 -7.70
CA PRO A 66 14.51 -19.80 -8.56
C PRO A 66 15.71 -19.43 -7.69
N SER A 67 16.86 -20.06 -7.97
CA SER A 67 18.09 -19.84 -7.23
C SER A 67 18.36 -18.33 -7.17
N PRO A 68 18.65 -17.75 -5.98
CA PRO A 68 19.01 -16.35 -5.91
C PRO A 68 20.24 -16.10 -6.78
N SER A 69 20.16 -15.09 -7.65
CA SER A 69 21.31 -14.69 -8.48
C SER A 69 22.53 -14.42 -7.58
N PRO A 70 23.77 -14.70 -8.05
CA PRO A 70 24.95 -14.67 -7.19
C PRO A 70 25.05 -13.35 -6.39
N GLN A 71 24.76 -12.21 -7.01
CA GLN A 71 24.72 -10.88 -6.38
C GLN A 71 23.74 -10.79 -5.18
N LYS A 72 22.56 -11.42 -5.29
CA LYS A 72 21.57 -11.45 -4.19
C LYS A 72 22.03 -12.34 -3.05
N THR A 73 22.78 -13.39 -3.35
CA THR A 73 23.43 -14.26 -2.37
C THR A 73 24.58 -13.53 -1.67
N THR A 74 25.44 -12.83 -2.42
CA THR A 74 26.50 -11.97 -1.87
C THR A 74 25.93 -10.89 -0.96
N TRP A 75 24.86 -10.20 -1.36
CA TRP A 75 24.19 -9.22 -0.50
C TRP A 75 23.59 -9.86 0.77
N ALA A 76 22.96 -11.03 0.66
CA ALA A 76 22.43 -11.73 1.82
C ALA A 76 23.52 -12.20 2.79
N ALA A 77 24.68 -12.65 2.28
CA ALA A 77 25.84 -12.99 3.08
C ALA A 77 26.42 -11.76 3.79
N PHE A 78 26.56 -10.64 3.07
CA PHE A 78 26.98 -9.35 3.64
C PHE A 78 26.08 -8.93 4.81
N LEU A 79 24.75 -8.95 4.62
CA LEU A 79 23.79 -8.61 5.68
C LEU A 79 23.88 -9.53 6.89
N THR A 80 24.18 -10.82 6.68
CA THR A 80 24.30 -11.80 7.76
C THR A 80 25.60 -11.60 8.54
N ALA A 81 26.70 -11.27 7.86
CA ALA A 81 28.00 -11.01 8.48
C ALA A 81 28.05 -9.67 9.24
N HIS A 82 27.21 -8.69 8.88
CA HIS A 82 27.22 -7.34 9.45
C HIS A 82 25.98 -7.00 10.28
N ASP A 83 25.08 -7.95 10.56
CA ASP A 83 23.89 -7.70 11.39
C ASP A 83 24.33 -7.23 12.79
N VAL A 84 23.92 -6.03 13.19
CA VAL A 84 24.21 -5.51 14.54
C VAL A 84 23.19 -5.98 15.57
N HIS A 85 22.33 -6.95 15.22
CA HIS A 85 21.30 -7.58 16.04
C HIS A 85 20.39 -6.56 16.77
N GLY A 86 20.13 -5.43 16.10
CA GLY A 86 19.30 -4.35 16.64
C GLY A 86 19.99 -3.44 17.65
N ALA A 87 21.34 -3.47 17.76
CA ALA A 87 22.11 -2.55 18.58
C ALA A 87 21.72 -1.08 18.32
N GLN A 88 21.68 -0.29 19.40
CA GLN A 88 21.19 1.08 19.38
C GLN A 88 22.33 2.10 19.45
N LEU A 89 22.04 3.31 19.00
CA LEU A 89 22.88 4.48 19.26
C LEU A 89 22.62 4.96 20.69
N SER A 90 23.67 5.32 21.42
CA SER A 90 23.56 5.87 22.79
C SER A 90 22.89 7.25 22.82
N ASN A 91 23.16 8.07 21.80
CA ASN A 91 22.66 9.43 21.66
C ASN A 91 21.75 9.54 20.43
N GLU A 92 20.80 10.49 20.45
CA GLU A 92 20.01 10.82 19.26
C GLU A 92 20.93 11.46 18.20
N PRO A 93 20.96 10.95 16.95
CA PRO A 93 21.72 11.58 15.88
C PRO A 93 21.17 12.98 15.58
N ALA A 94 22.05 13.93 15.25
CA ALA A 94 21.66 15.30 14.95
C ALA A 94 20.57 15.34 13.86
N ARG A 95 19.54 16.18 14.04
CA ARG A 95 18.34 16.19 13.18
C ARG A 95 18.64 16.25 11.68
N GLN A 96 19.65 17.01 11.27
CA GLN A 96 20.09 17.18 9.88
C GLN A 96 20.88 15.99 9.33
N ALA A 97 21.49 15.17 10.19
CA ALA A 97 22.23 13.96 9.85
C ALA A 97 21.43 12.69 10.20
N SER A 98 20.13 12.82 10.47
CA SER A 98 19.24 11.73 10.90
C SER A 98 18.16 11.45 9.87
N ILE A 99 17.96 10.18 9.54
CA ILE A 99 16.91 9.72 8.62
C ILE A 99 16.02 8.69 9.30
N THR A 100 14.70 8.75 9.05
CA THR A 100 13.76 7.77 9.60
C THR A 100 13.84 6.45 8.84
N GLN A 101 13.43 5.35 9.47
CA GLN A 101 13.37 4.04 8.79
C GLN A 101 12.59 4.08 7.47
N THR A 102 11.44 4.75 7.44
CA THR A 102 10.60 4.85 6.23
C THR A 102 11.25 5.70 5.15
N ALA A 103 11.85 6.84 5.53
CA ALA A 103 12.60 7.68 4.60
C ALA A 103 13.84 6.96 4.06
N SER A 104 14.53 6.15 4.87
CA SER A 104 15.66 5.31 4.42
C SER A 104 15.26 4.32 3.33
N MET A 105 14.11 3.66 3.52
CA MET A 105 13.58 2.69 2.55
C MET A 105 13.11 3.36 1.25
N GLN A 106 12.54 4.57 1.33
CA GLN A 106 12.09 5.33 0.17
C GLN A 106 13.25 5.99 -0.58
N LYS A 107 14.13 6.71 0.13
CA LYS A 107 15.23 7.51 -0.44
C LYS A 107 16.36 6.67 -1.00
N TYR A 108 16.61 5.45 -0.49
CA TYR A 108 17.75 4.62 -0.87
C TYR A 108 17.38 3.20 -1.36
N ALA A 109 16.11 2.96 -1.67
CA ALA A 109 15.58 1.64 -2.10
C ALA A 109 15.97 0.46 -1.16
N LEU A 110 16.17 0.76 0.12
CA LEU A 110 16.52 -0.22 1.15
C LEU A 110 15.27 -0.96 1.67
N GLN A 111 15.45 -2.20 2.08
CA GLN A 111 14.45 -2.99 2.79
C GLN A 111 14.68 -2.92 4.30
N LYS A 112 13.66 -3.21 5.10
CA LYS A 112 13.78 -3.29 6.58
C LYS A 112 14.88 -4.25 7.06
N LYS A 113 15.15 -5.32 6.31
CA LYS A 113 16.24 -6.27 6.59
C LYS A 113 17.62 -5.69 6.29
N ASP A 114 17.72 -4.80 5.29
CA ASP A 114 19.00 -4.21 4.89
C ASP A 114 19.51 -3.30 6.01
N LEU A 115 18.60 -2.55 6.63
CA LEU A 115 18.85 -1.69 7.80
C LEU A 115 19.18 -2.45 9.11
N ALA A 116 19.28 -3.79 9.09
CA ALA A 116 19.68 -4.57 10.27
C ALA A 116 21.18 -4.40 10.60
N VAL A 117 22.00 -4.06 9.60
CA VAL A 117 23.45 -3.82 9.78
C VAL A 117 23.78 -2.45 10.37
N LEU A 118 22.77 -1.59 10.59
CA LEU A 118 22.96 -0.22 11.08
C LEU A 118 22.40 -0.04 12.48
N ARG A 119 23.19 0.62 13.33
CA ARG A 119 22.73 1.07 14.65
C ARG A 119 21.68 2.17 14.47
N HIS A 120 20.70 2.19 15.37
CA HIS A 120 19.59 3.14 15.32
C HIS A 120 19.28 3.73 16.69
N PHE A 121 18.83 4.97 16.73
CA PHE A 121 18.19 5.55 17.91
C PHE A 121 16.69 5.28 17.85
N ALA A 122 16.09 4.87 18.97
CA ALA A 122 14.69 4.50 19.06
C ALA A 122 13.93 5.49 19.95
N LYS A 123 13.00 6.26 19.38
CA LYS A 123 12.18 7.24 20.12
C LYS A 123 10.69 7.07 19.89
N LYS A 124 9.87 7.60 20.78
CA LYS A 124 8.41 7.63 20.61
C LYS A 124 8.07 8.44 19.35
N ASN A 125 7.12 7.97 18.54
CA ASN A 125 6.65 8.73 17.39
C ASN A 125 6.01 10.05 17.88
N PRO A 126 6.42 11.22 17.35
CA PRO A 126 5.85 12.51 17.75
C PRO A 126 4.37 12.66 17.34
N ASN A 127 3.90 11.91 16.34
CA ASN A 127 2.49 11.90 15.96
C ASN A 127 1.72 10.92 16.88
N PRO A 128 0.74 11.39 17.69
CA PRO A 128 0.05 10.57 18.67
C PRO A 128 -0.86 9.49 18.08
N VAL A 129 -1.22 9.58 16.79
CA VAL A 129 -2.00 8.56 16.09
C VAL A 129 -1.22 7.25 15.97
N PHE A 130 0.10 7.33 15.78
CA PHE A 130 0.95 6.17 15.55
C PHE A 130 1.61 5.71 16.86
N ARG A 131 1.10 4.62 17.44
CA ARG A 131 1.64 4.01 18.67
C ARG A 131 2.97 3.25 18.48
N ASN A 132 3.68 3.47 17.37
CA ASN A 132 4.93 2.77 17.06
C ASN A 132 6.17 3.55 17.55
N THR A 133 7.29 2.84 17.69
CA THR A 133 8.59 3.45 17.95
C THR A 133 9.19 3.91 16.63
N LEU A 134 9.55 5.20 16.55
CA LEU A 134 10.29 5.77 15.43
C LEU A 134 11.76 5.38 15.55
N LYS A 135 12.31 4.76 14.51
CA LYS A 135 13.75 4.48 14.39
C LYS A 135 14.43 5.56 13.55
N LEU A 136 15.46 6.17 14.11
CA LEU A 136 16.36 7.10 13.44
C LEU A 136 17.71 6.44 13.19
N TYR A 137 18.24 6.61 11.98
CA TYR A 137 19.54 6.14 11.55
C TYR A 137 20.41 7.35 11.18
N VAL A 138 21.73 7.20 11.21
CA VAL A 138 22.66 8.22 10.66
C VAL A 138 22.54 8.20 9.14
N GLU A 139 22.19 9.33 8.52
CA GLU A 139 21.88 9.36 7.09
C GLU A 139 23.05 8.93 6.22
N ASP A 140 24.27 9.36 6.51
CA ASP A 140 25.44 9.01 5.71
C ASP A 140 25.73 7.50 5.73
N GLN A 141 25.46 6.81 6.86
CA GLN A 141 25.58 5.35 6.95
C GLN A 141 24.51 4.64 6.10
N VAL A 142 23.28 5.16 6.09
CA VAL A 142 22.19 4.66 5.25
C VAL A 142 22.49 4.89 3.76
N ARG A 143 23.07 6.05 3.42
CA ARG A 143 23.48 6.41 2.06
C ARG A 143 24.56 5.48 1.52
N VAL A 144 25.64 5.28 2.28
CA VAL A 144 26.72 4.34 1.92
C VAL A 144 26.20 2.90 1.81
N LEU A 145 25.25 2.49 2.67
CA LEU A 145 24.61 1.18 2.56
C LEU A 145 23.76 1.05 1.28
N GLY A 146 23.04 2.11 0.89
CA GLY A 146 22.29 2.19 -0.36
C GLY A 146 23.19 2.04 -1.58
N TRP A 147 24.31 2.77 -1.62
CA TRP A 147 25.33 2.64 -2.66
C TRP A 147 25.92 1.24 -2.69
N ARG A 148 26.41 0.71 -1.57
CA ARG A 148 26.96 -0.65 -1.48
C ARG A 148 26.01 -1.71 -2.05
N LYS A 149 24.72 -1.62 -1.70
CA LYS A 149 23.68 -2.51 -2.23
C LYS A 149 23.57 -2.43 -3.76
N LEU A 150 23.61 -1.23 -4.33
CA LEU A 150 23.56 -1.05 -5.79
C LEU A 150 24.80 -1.62 -6.47
N GLY A 151 26.01 -1.35 -5.96
CA GLY A 151 27.23 -1.90 -6.55
C GLY A 151 27.34 -3.43 -6.45
N VAL A 152 26.92 -4.03 -5.33
CA VAL A 152 26.83 -5.51 -5.23
C VAL A 152 25.82 -6.07 -6.24
N LEU A 153 24.69 -5.40 -6.47
CA LEU A 153 23.70 -5.81 -7.47
C LEU A 153 24.17 -5.61 -8.93
N ASP A 154 25.05 -4.63 -9.16
CA ASP A 154 25.78 -4.38 -10.41
C ASP A 154 26.94 -5.38 -10.65
N GLY A 155 27.28 -6.19 -9.64
CA GLY A 155 28.31 -7.23 -9.75
C GLY A 155 29.72 -6.77 -9.33
N ALA A 156 29.84 -5.78 -8.43
CA ALA A 156 31.08 -5.56 -7.70
C ALA A 156 31.36 -6.72 -6.73
N GLU A 157 32.61 -7.18 -6.71
CA GLU A 157 33.06 -8.30 -5.87
C GLU A 157 33.63 -7.80 -4.52
N ASP A 158 34.27 -6.64 -4.52
CA ASP A 158 34.87 -5.99 -3.34
C ASP A 158 33.99 -4.89 -2.74
N ASP A 159 34.08 -4.70 -1.42
CA ASP A 159 33.27 -3.75 -0.66
C ASP A 159 33.49 -2.27 -1.07
N ALA A 160 34.75 -1.90 -1.35
CA ALA A 160 35.11 -0.55 -1.77
C ALA A 160 34.63 -0.25 -3.21
N ASP A 161 34.77 -1.22 -4.13
CA ASP A 161 34.25 -1.12 -5.49
C ASP A 161 32.72 -1.08 -5.49
N ALA A 162 32.06 -1.87 -4.63
CA ALA A 162 30.61 -1.84 -4.47
C ALA A 162 30.07 -0.48 -4.01
N VAL A 163 30.75 0.20 -3.07
CA VAL A 163 30.37 1.57 -2.69
C VAL A 163 30.62 2.55 -3.85
N ALA A 164 31.78 2.48 -4.52
CA ALA A 164 32.14 3.42 -5.58
C ALA A 164 31.27 3.28 -6.85
N ARG A 165 30.98 2.06 -7.31
CA ARG A 165 30.03 1.80 -8.40
C ARG A 165 28.61 2.21 -8.00
N GLY A 166 28.21 1.84 -6.80
CA GLY A 166 26.91 2.22 -6.24
C GLY A 166 26.67 3.72 -6.21
N GLU A 167 27.68 4.50 -5.82
CA GLU A 167 27.64 5.96 -5.85
C GLU A 167 27.60 6.50 -7.29
N ARG A 168 28.37 5.91 -8.22
CA ARG A 168 28.35 6.30 -9.64
C ARG A 168 26.97 6.07 -10.27
N ILE A 169 26.39 4.89 -10.05
CA ILE A 169 25.03 4.55 -10.49
C ILE A 169 24.02 5.51 -9.84
N TRP A 170 24.15 5.76 -8.54
CA TRP A 170 23.28 6.69 -7.82
C TRP A 170 23.31 8.09 -8.43
N ARG A 171 24.50 8.67 -8.67
CA ARG A 171 24.64 10.02 -9.25
C ARG A 171 24.10 10.09 -10.68
N GLN A 172 24.40 9.10 -11.54
CA GLN A 172 23.86 9.01 -12.90
C GLN A 172 22.33 8.86 -12.95
N ASP A 173 21.75 8.29 -11.90
CA ASP A 173 20.31 8.19 -11.71
C ASP A 173 19.71 9.45 -11.06
N ASP A 174 20.45 10.15 -10.20
CA ASP A 174 20.05 11.42 -9.55
C ASP A 174 20.03 12.60 -10.55
N ASP A 175 21.01 12.66 -11.46
CA ASP A 175 21.02 13.59 -12.60
C ASP A 175 19.84 13.33 -13.57
N LYS A 176 19.21 12.15 -13.49
CA LYS A 176 17.97 11.79 -14.20
C LYS A 176 16.73 11.88 -13.29
N ASN A 177 16.85 12.29 -12.02
CA ASN A 177 15.79 12.14 -11.03
C ASN A 177 14.76 13.28 -11.04
N ASP A 178 15.12 14.43 -11.60
CA ASP A 178 14.14 15.43 -12.04
C ASP A 178 13.18 14.86 -13.11
N LEU A 179 13.59 13.83 -13.86
CA LEU A 179 12.72 13.06 -14.78
C LEU A 179 12.08 11.81 -14.12
N ARG A 180 12.67 11.26 -13.03
CA ARG A 180 12.21 9.98 -12.41
C ARG A 180 11.17 10.08 -11.30
N LYS A 181 10.63 11.27 -10.99
CA LYS A 181 9.34 11.35 -10.26
C LYS A 181 8.20 10.59 -10.94
N ASN A 182 8.36 10.18 -12.20
CA ASN A 182 7.32 9.54 -13.02
C ASN A 182 7.49 8.04 -13.33
N THR A 183 8.64 7.38 -13.06
CA THR A 183 8.98 6.11 -13.76
C THR A 183 9.43 4.91 -12.91
N LEU A 184 9.42 4.98 -11.57
CA LEU A 184 9.67 3.82 -10.69
C LEU A 184 8.51 3.48 -9.72
N SER A 185 7.29 3.95 -10.02
CA SER A 185 6.11 3.29 -9.47
C SER A 185 6.01 1.87 -10.02
N LYS A 186 5.63 0.91 -9.16
CA LYS A 186 5.14 -0.41 -9.59
C LYS A 186 4.12 -0.24 -10.72
N PRO A 187 3.99 -1.20 -11.68
CA PRO A 187 2.93 -1.13 -12.68
C PRO A 187 1.61 -0.85 -11.96
N ARG A 188 0.94 0.23 -12.37
CA ARG A 188 -0.30 0.66 -11.72
C ARG A 188 -1.28 -0.50 -11.82
N THR A 189 -1.90 -0.88 -10.72
CA THR A 189 -3.04 -1.80 -10.84
C THR A 189 -4.13 -1.09 -11.63
N HIS A 190 -4.97 -1.82 -12.37
CA HIS A 190 -6.05 -1.20 -13.17
C HIS A 190 -6.92 -0.22 -12.35
N LYS A 191 -7.10 -0.50 -11.05
CA LYS A 191 -7.76 0.40 -10.11
C LYS A 191 -6.98 1.70 -9.85
N GLN A 192 -5.66 1.66 -9.77
CA GLN A 192 -4.80 2.84 -9.71
C GLN A 192 -4.77 3.60 -11.03
N THR A 193 -4.80 2.90 -12.18
CA THR A 193 -4.95 3.51 -13.51
C THR A 193 -6.28 4.29 -13.59
N TRP A 194 -7.38 3.68 -13.15
CA TRP A 194 -8.69 4.33 -13.04
C TRP A 194 -8.69 5.54 -12.08
N THR A 195 -8.15 5.40 -10.86
CA THR A 195 -8.07 6.53 -9.92
C THR A 195 -7.27 7.70 -10.49
N ALA A 196 -6.18 7.42 -11.20
CA ALA A 196 -5.38 8.45 -11.86
C ALA A 196 -6.10 9.13 -13.03
N TYR A 197 -6.89 8.37 -13.79
CA TYR A 197 -7.77 8.93 -14.81
C TYR A 197 -8.78 9.90 -14.18
N VAL A 198 -9.44 9.49 -13.09
CA VAL A 198 -10.38 10.35 -12.36
C VAL A 198 -9.71 11.61 -11.82
N GLU A 199 -8.53 11.51 -11.21
CA GLU A 199 -7.77 12.68 -10.71
C GLU A 199 -7.35 13.63 -11.83
N LYS A 200 -6.96 13.10 -13.01
CA LYS A 200 -6.52 13.90 -14.16
C LYS A 200 -7.67 14.61 -14.88
N HIS A 201 -8.85 14.00 -14.91
CA HIS A 201 -10.02 14.47 -15.65
C HIS A 201 -11.13 15.03 -14.74
N ALA A 202 -10.85 15.27 -13.46
CA ALA A 202 -11.81 15.85 -12.53
C ALA A 202 -12.23 17.26 -12.97
N VAL A 203 -13.53 17.44 -13.19
CA VAL A 203 -14.16 18.69 -13.62
C VAL A 203 -14.34 19.60 -12.40
N ALA A 204 -13.99 20.88 -12.51
CA ALA A 204 -14.15 21.80 -11.39
C ALA A 204 -15.65 22.11 -11.17
N ALA A 205 -16.04 22.44 -9.94
CA ALA A 205 -17.42 22.79 -9.64
C ALA A 205 -17.93 24.08 -10.32
N GLN A 206 -17.04 24.80 -11.03
CA GLN A 206 -17.33 25.97 -11.84
C GLN A 206 -17.64 25.63 -13.31
N ASP A 207 -17.24 24.43 -13.76
CA ASP A 207 -17.47 23.92 -15.12
C ASP A 207 -18.75 23.04 -15.15
N GLY A 208 -19.81 23.50 -14.48
CA GLY A 208 -21.10 22.84 -14.44
C GLY A 208 -21.85 22.94 -15.77
N LEU A 209 -22.93 22.15 -15.92
CA LEU A 209 -23.84 22.34 -17.05
C LEU A 209 -24.72 23.57 -16.79
N ASP A 210 -24.83 24.47 -17.77
CA ASP A 210 -25.70 25.66 -17.70
C ASP A 210 -27.19 25.31 -17.83
N ALA A 211 -27.51 24.18 -18.45
CA ALA A 211 -28.86 23.69 -18.71
C ALA A 211 -29.06 22.26 -18.16
N GLU A 212 -30.31 21.90 -17.86
CA GLU A 212 -30.65 20.54 -17.47
C GLU A 212 -30.53 19.58 -18.68
N PRO A 213 -29.85 18.43 -18.56
CA PRO A 213 -29.79 17.45 -19.65
C PRO A 213 -31.17 16.89 -20.00
N GLU A 214 -31.43 16.67 -21.28
CA GLU A 214 -32.68 16.04 -21.76
C GLU A 214 -32.88 14.63 -21.16
N GLU A 215 -31.85 13.79 -21.25
CA GLU A 215 -31.77 12.50 -20.57
C GLU A 215 -30.87 12.63 -19.34
N SER A 216 -31.45 13.02 -18.20
CA SER A 216 -30.71 13.25 -16.97
C SER A 216 -30.83 12.11 -15.96
N ILE A 217 -29.68 11.74 -15.37
CA ILE A 217 -29.57 10.73 -14.32
C ILE A 217 -28.95 11.33 -13.05
N ASN A 218 -29.48 10.95 -11.88
CA ASN A 218 -28.93 11.40 -10.60
C ASN A 218 -27.87 10.44 -10.04
N GLN A 219 -27.04 10.96 -9.14
CA GLN A 219 -25.93 10.25 -8.50
C GLN A 219 -26.29 8.89 -7.85
N SER A 220 -27.50 8.72 -7.31
CA SER A 220 -27.95 7.45 -6.72
C SER A 220 -28.25 6.42 -7.80
N ASP A 221 -28.87 6.85 -8.89
CA ASP A 221 -29.23 6.01 -10.02
C ASP A 221 -27.98 5.64 -10.85
N CYS A 222 -26.99 6.54 -10.97
CA CYS A 222 -25.67 6.21 -11.53
C CYS A 222 -25.00 5.05 -10.77
N LYS A 223 -25.17 4.99 -9.44
CA LYS A 223 -24.65 3.90 -8.62
C LYS A 223 -25.45 2.61 -8.81
N ALA A 224 -26.78 2.71 -8.94
CA ALA A 224 -27.67 1.57 -9.09
C ALA A 224 -27.60 0.92 -10.48
N LYS A 225 -27.70 1.72 -11.56
CA LYS A 225 -27.62 1.26 -12.96
C LYS A 225 -26.18 0.93 -13.38
N TYR A 226 -25.22 1.82 -13.11
CA TYR A 226 -23.88 1.78 -13.72
C TYR A 226 -22.73 1.40 -12.77
N SER A 227 -23.01 1.11 -11.50
CA SER A 227 -21.98 0.84 -10.48
C SER A 227 -20.90 1.95 -10.38
N LEU A 228 -21.28 3.19 -10.70
CA LEU A 228 -20.42 4.37 -10.58
C LEU A 228 -20.55 4.97 -9.17
N LEU A 229 -19.40 5.29 -8.58
CA LEU A 229 -19.30 5.88 -7.25
C LEU A 229 -19.27 7.42 -7.34
N PRO A 230 -19.57 8.13 -6.23
CA PRO A 230 -19.51 9.60 -6.18
C PRO A 230 -18.19 10.21 -6.68
N GLY A 231 -17.07 9.52 -6.45
CA GLY A 231 -15.76 9.95 -6.93
C GLY A 231 -15.52 9.70 -8.42
N ASP A 232 -16.13 8.67 -9.00
CA ASP A 232 -16.01 8.38 -10.44
C ASP A 232 -16.68 9.49 -11.27
N LEU A 233 -17.85 9.95 -10.81
CA LEU A 233 -18.63 11.02 -11.43
C LEU A 233 -17.98 12.41 -11.32
N ALA A 234 -16.83 12.54 -10.66
CA ALA A 234 -16.10 13.81 -10.58
C ALA A 234 -15.53 14.27 -11.93
N VAL A 235 -15.45 13.39 -12.93
CA VAL A 235 -14.99 13.72 -14.29
C VAL A 235 -16.09 14.19 -15.23
N LEU A 236 -17.33 14.28 -14.77
CA LEU A 236 -18.47 14.71 -15.57
C LEU A 236 -18.99 16.07 -15.10
N PRO A 237 -19.34 16.98 -16.01
CA PRO A 237 -20.09 18.18 -15.66
C PRO A 237 -21.48 17.77 -15.16
N TYR A 238 -22.09 18.60 -14.32
CA TYR A 238 -23.40 18.32 -13.75
C TYR A 238 -24.26 19.57 -13.65
N PHE A 239 -25.57 19.39 -13.80
CA PHE A 239 -26.57 20.41 -13.53
C PHE A 239 -27.04 20.31 -12.06
N PRO A 240 -26.94 21.38 -11.25
CA PRO A 240 -27.42 21.39 -9.87
C PRO A 240 -28.94 21.67 -9.80
N LYS A 241 -29.76 20.64 -9.60
CA LYS A 241 -31.23 20.77 -9.48
C LYS A 241 -31.69 20.70 -8.02
N GLN A 242 -32.50 21.66 -7.57
CA GLN A 242 -33.04 21.63 -6.21
C GLN A 242 -34.17 20.59 -6.07
N ASN A 243 -34.02 19.68 -5.12
CA ASN A 243 -35.00 18.63 -4.85
C ASN A 243 -36.11 19.18 -3.96
N GLN A 244 -37.26 19.47 -4.55
CA GLN A 244 -38.42 20.04 -3.85
C GLN A 244 -38.91 19.18 -2.66
N LYS A 245 -38.66 17.86 -2.68
CA LYS A 245 -39.12 16.93 -1.63
C LYS A 245 -38.25 16.93 -0.37
N TYR A 246 -36.95 17.23 -0.49
CA TYR A 246 -35.99 17.14 0.60
C TYR A 246 -35.18 18.43 0.85
N GLY A 247 -35.38 19.46 0.03
CA GLY A 247 -34.73 20.77 0.15
C GLY A 247 -33.26 20.81 -0.24
N ASN A 248 -32.64 19.67 -0.59
CA ASN A 248 -31.23 19.55 -0.95
C ASN A 248 -31.00 19.70 -2.47
N THR A 249 -29.79 20.09 -2.86
CA THR A 249 -29.39 20.13 -4.28
C THR A 249 -28.96 18.74 -4.73
N THR A 250 -29.63 18.21 -5.75
CA THR A 250 -29.27 16.96 -6.43
C THR A 250 -28.39 17.28 -7.63
N LYS A 251 -27.37 16.46 -7.88
CA LYS A 251 -26.57 16.53 -9.11
C LYS A 251 -27.23 15.69 -10.20
N LEU A 252 -27.48 16.29 -11.36
CA LEU A 252 -27.93 15.64 -12.57
C LEU A 252 -26.79 15.60 -13.59
N PHE A 253 -26.57 14.44 -14.18
CA PHE A 253 -25.57 14.18 -15.22
C PHE A 253 -26.28 13.73 -16.49
N SER A 254 -25.65 13.89 -17.67
CA SER A 254 -26.17 13.31 -18.91
C SER A 254 -26.05 11.78 -18.86
N GLU A 255 -27.14 11.04 -19.11
CA GLU A 255 -27.15 9.57 -18.99
C GLU A 255 -26.21 8.91 -20.01
N SER A 256 -26.07 9.48 -21.21
CA SER A 256 -25.13 9.00 -22.24
C SER A 256 -23.66 9.16 -21.84
N GLU A 257 -23.29 10.27 -21.19
CA GLU A 257 -21.93 10.48 -20.67
C GLU A 257 -21.62 9.55 -19.48
N VAL A 258 -22.60 9.35 -18.59
CA VAL A 258 -22.51 8.40 -17.47
C VAL A 258 -22.34 6.97 -17.98
N GLN A 259 -23.07 6.59 -19.03
CA GLN A 259 -22.95 5.29 -19.69
C GLN A 259 -21.57 5.10 -20.34
N ALA A 260 -21.08 6.08 -21.10
CA ALA A 260 -19.74 6.05 -21.68
C ALA A 260 -18.65 5.95 -20.60
N LEU A 261 -18.81 6.66 -19.49
CA LEU A 261 -17.91 6.58 -18.34
C LEU A 261 -17.93 5.19 -17.68
N ALA A 262 -19.09 4.55 -17.59
CA ALA A 262 -19.23 3.19 -17.07
C ALA A 262 -18.49 2.17 -17.94
N TYR A 263 -18.62 2.26 -19.26
CA TYR A 263 -17.90 1.43 -20.22
C TYR A 263 -16.39 1.67 -20.15
N ARG A 264 -15.93 2.93 -20.11
CA ARG A 264 -14.51 3.26 -19.90
C ARG A 264 -13.96 2.66 -18.60
N LYS A 265 -14.71 2.76 -17.51
CA LYS A 265 -14.34 2.16 -16.22
C LYS A 265 -14.26 0.63 -16.31
N ALA A 266 -15.19 -0.02 -17.02
CA ALA A 266 -15.18 -1.47 -17.23
C ALA A 266 -13.95 -1.91 -18.04
N ALA A 267 -13.65 -1.24 -19.16
CA ALA A 267 -12.48 -1.51 -19.99
C ALA A 267 -11.16 -1.35 -19.21
N VAL A 268 -10.97 -0.22 -18.53
CA VAL A 268 -9.78 0.05 -17.72
C VAL A 268 -9.62 -1.01 -16.63
N LEU A 269 -10.69 -1.33 -15.87
CA LEU A 269 -10.63 -2.36 -14.84
C LEU A 269 -10.40 -3.78 -15.39
N GLY A 270 -10.86 -4.05 -16.61
CA GLY A 270 -10.61 -5.28 -17.36
C GLY A 270 -9.18 -5.44 -17.89
N GLY A 271 -8.36 -4.38 -17.83
CA GLY A 271 -6.97 -4.40 -18.33
C GLY A 271 -6.84 -4.10 -19.82
N VAL A 272 -7.82 -3.42 -20.42
CA VAL A 272 -7.68 -2.83 -21.76
C VAL A 272 -6.86 -1.56 -21.62
N GLU A 273 -5.53 -1.74 -21.55
CA GLU A 273 -4.55 -0.68 -21.68
C GLU A 273 -4.11 -0.64 -23.16
N ASP A 274 -4.17 0.56 -23.76
CA ASP A 274 -3.96 0.90 -25.18
C ASP A 274 -5.04 0.46 -26.19
N GLY A 275 -5.74 1.46 -26.72
CA GLY A 275 -6.74 1.41 -27.78
C GLY A 275 -7.23 2.82 -28.11
N ASP A 276 -7.79 3.01 -29.30
CA ASP A 276 -8.55 4.21 -29.64
C ASP A 276 -9.79 4.34 -28.74
N GLU A 277 -10.28 5.56 -28.55
CA GLU A 277 -11.38 5.84 -27.61
C GLU A 277 -12.66 5.06 -27.95
N VAL A 278 -12.92 4.82 -29.23
CA VAL A 278 -14.06 4.03 -29.72
C VAL A 278 -13.87 2.56 -29.37
N GLY A 279 -12.76 1.93 -29.77
CA GLY A 279 -12.46 0.53 -29.45
C GLY A 279 -12.34 0.24 -27.94
N LEU A 280 -11.97 1.23 -27.12
CA LEU A 280 -12.00 1.13 -25.66
C LEU A 280 -13.43 1.12 -25.11
N LEU A 281 -14.32 1.95 -25.64
CA LEU A 281 -15.72 2.00 -25.22
C LEU A 281 -16.51 0.75 -25.68
N GLU A 282 -16.23 0.21 -26.87
CA GLU A 282 -16.85 -1.03 -27.36
C GLU A 282 -16.52 -2.22 -26.46
N LYS A 283 -15.23 -2.49 -26.21
CA LYS A 283 -14.80 -3.53 -25.25
C LYS A 283 -15.30 -3.26 -23.83
N GLY A 284 -15.38 -1.98 -23.45
CA GLY A 284 -15.94 -1.55 -22.18
C GLY A 284 -17.42 -1.86 -22.03
N LYS A 285 -18.18 -1.79 -23.12
CA LYS A 285 -19.59 -2.18 -23.18
C LYS A 285 -19.75 -3.69 -23.03
N GLU A 286 -19.01 -4.49 -23.80
CA GLU A 286 -19.02 -5.96 -23.68
C GLU A 286 -18.75 -6.41 -22.24
N LEU A 287 -17.67 -5.91 -21.63
CA LEU A 287 -17.26 -6.21 -20.23
C LEU A 287 -18.20 -5.62 -19.15
N PHE A 288 -19.13 -4.75 -19.53
CA PHE A 288 -20.16 -4.21 -18.65
C PHE A 288 -21.45 -5.02 -18.76
N GLU A 289 -21.83 -5.46 -19.97
CA GLU A 289 -23.04 -6.25 -20.24
C GLU A 289 -22.87 -7.74 -19.88
N GLU A 290 -21.65 -8.25 -19.72
CA GLU A 290 -21.34 -9.61 -19.23
C GLU A 290 -21.52 -9.77 -17.69
N LYS A 291 -21.88 -8.71 -16.95
CA LYS A 291 -21.92 -8.70 -15.46
C LYS A 291 -23.32 -8.77 -14.84
#